data_AF-A0A7S0NTG4-F1
#
_entry.id   AF-A0A7S0NTG4-F1
#
_cell.length_a   1.000
_cell.length_b   1.000
_cell.length_c   1.000
_cell.angle_alpha   90.00
_cell.angle_beta   90.00
_cell.angle_gamma   90.00
#
_symmetry.space_group_name_H-M   'P 1'
#
loop_
_entity.id
_entity.type
_entity.pdbx_description
1 polymer ?
#
loop_
_entity_poly.entity_id
_entity_poly.type
_entity_poly.pdbx_seq_one_letter_code
_entity_poly.pdbx_strand_id
1 'polypeptide(L)'
;ITRTVEDAKALVSERQVQMKVPATAKALEDAISNIRGAVMIAYPMGLPDYDTVRQILEEREELEGNAAGLQVLDVDQTSLWCFNKELQRVKLLSEYVGKNDKTKVVAKLQKKGAGAPQREPIVSEDEQKAMIAFYHKKQQEAEKLALEEEDAYLNSSW
;
A
#
# COMPACT_ATOMS: atom_id res chain seq x y z
N ILE A 1 7.98 -3.38 -24.00
CA ILE A 1 7.95 -2.45 -22.84
C ILE A 1 6.84 -2.81 -21.86
N THR A 2 5.60 -3.05 -22.29
CA THR A 2 4.48 -3.39 -21.38
C THR A 2 4.77 -4.58 -20.45
N ARG A 3 5.25 -5.70 -21.01
CA ARG A 3 5.62 -6.89 -20.22
C ARG A 3 6.66 -6.60 -19.14
N THR A 4 7.74 -5.89 -19.47
CA THR A 4 8.80 -5.56 -18.50
C THR A 4 8.30 -4.64 -17.38
N VAL A 5 7.31 -3.81 -17.65
CA VAL A 5 6.65 -2.96 -16.63
C VAL A 5 5.74 -3.80 -15.73
N GLU A 6 5.00 -4.76 -16.29
CA GLU A 6 4.17 -5.69 -15.51
C GLU A 6 5.02 -6.55 -14.57
N ASP A 7 6.14 -7.08 -15.07
CA ASP A 7 7.09 -7.85 -14.27
C ASP A 7 7.66 -7.02 -13.11
N ALA A 8 8.04 -5.76 -13.37
CA ALA A 8 8.51 -4.84 -12.33
C ALA A 8 7.44 -4.53 -11.28
N LYS A 9 6.18 -4.31 -11.70
CA LYS A 9 5.05 -4.10 -10.78
C LYS A 9 4.77 -5.34 -9.93
N ALA A 10 4.95 -6.53 -10.48
CA ALA A 10 4.76 -7.78 -9.74
C ALA A 10 5.79 -7.96 -8.61
N LEU A 11 6.99 -7.38 -8.72
CA LEU A 11 8.02 -7.42 -7.66
C LEU A 11 7.63 -6.60 -6.42
N VAL A 12 6.86 -5.53 -6.58
CA VAL A 12 6.45 -4.64 -5.47
C VAL A 12 5.02 -4.94 -4.99
N SER A 13 4.34 -5.92 -5.59
CA SER A 13 2.98 -6.29 -5.24
C SER A 13 2.88 -6.88 -3.82
N GLU A 14 1.78 -6.58 -3.13
CA GLU A 14 1.43 -7.18 -1.83
C GLU A 14 1.40 -8.71 -1.85
N ARG A 15 1.17 -9.31 -3.02
CA ARG A 15 1.22 -10.77 -3.22
C ARG A 15 2.57 -11.36 -2.83
N GLN A 16 3.67 -10.65 -3.09
CA GLN A 16 5.02 -11.10 -2.71
C GLN A 16 5.16 -11.26 -1.19
N VAL A 17 4.53 -10.34 -0.43
CA VAL A 17 4.49 -10.42 1.04
C VAL A 17 3.74 -11.66 1.51
N GLN A 18 2.63 -12.01 0.84
CA GLN A 18 1.85 -13.23 1.17
C GLN A 18 2.66 -14.50 0.86
N MET A 19 3.41 -14.51 -0.24
CA MET A 19 4.28 -15.62 -0.64
C MET A 19 5.60 -15.67 0.13
N LYS A 20 5.86 -14.71 1.03
CA LYS A 20 7.11 -14.55 1.79
C LYS A 20 8.35 -14.43 0.90
N VAL A 21 8.21 -13.82 -0.26
CA VAL A 21 9.30 -13.53 -1.18
C VAL A 21 9.82 -12.11 -0.87
N PRO A 22 11.09 -11.95 -0.47
CA PRO A 22 11.64 -10.63 -0.19
C PRO A 22 11.93 -9.85 -1.47
N ALA A 23 11.55 -8.57 -1.50
CA ALA A 23 12.04 -7.64 -2.51
C ALA A 23 13.46 -7.21 -2.14
N THR A 24 14.43 -7.45 -3.03
CA THR A 24 15.83 -7.08 -2.83
C THR A 24 16.21 -5.90 -3.71
N ALA A 25 17.15 -5.06 -3.27
CA ALA A 25 17.64 -3.93 -4.06
C ALA A 25 18.11 -4.38 -5.45
N LYS A 26 18.87 -5.46 -5.52
CA LYS A 26 19.33 -6.07 -6.77
C LYS A 26 18.17 -6.43 -7.71
N ALA A 27 17.11 -7.07 -7.21
CA ALA A 27 15.97 -7.45 -8.05
C ALA A 27 15.23 -6.21 -8.61
N LEU A 28 15.20 -5.11 -7.85
CA LEU A 28 14.63 -3.84 -8.32
C LEU A 28 15.52 -3.17 -9.38
N GLU A 29 16.83 -3.15 -9.18
CA GLU A 29 17.82 -2.64 -10.15
C GLU A 29 17.79 -3.44 -11.46
N ASP A 30 17.69 -4.76 -11.37
CA ASP A 30 17.56 -5.65 -12.53
C ASP A 30 16.26 -5.37 -13.30
N ALA A 31 15.15 -5.13 -12.59
CA ALA A 31 13.87 -4.77 -13.20
C ALA A 31 13.93 -3.41 -13.93
N ILE A 32 14.56 -2.39 -13.31
CA ILE A 32 14.80 -1.09 -13.95
C ILE A 32 15.69 -1.25 -15.19
N SER A 33 16.73 -2.07 -15.12
CA SER A 33 17.62 -2.36 -16.25
C SER A 33 16.90 -3.04 -17.41
N ASN A 34 15.98 -3.97 -17.11
CA ASN A 34 15.13 -4.60 -18.13
C ASN A 34 14.20 -3.59 -18.81
N ILE A 35 13.63 -2.65 -18.05
CA ILE A 35 12.82 -1.55 -18.62
C ILE A 35 13.70 -0.68 -19.53
N ARG A 36 14.90 -0.29 -19.08
CA ARG A 36 15.86 0.48 -19.89
C ARG A 36 16.19 -0.24 -21.20
N GLY A 37 16.50 -1.53 -21.13
CA GLY A 37 16.75 -2.36 -22.31
C GLY A 37 15.54 -2.44 -23.26
N ALA A 38 14.33 -2.60 -22.73
CA ALA A 38 13.12 -2.62 -23.53
C ALA A 38 12.83 -1.29 -24.23
N VAL A 39 13.16 -0.15 -23.60
CA VAL A 39 13.09 1.18 -24.22
C VAL A 39 14.12 1.32 -25.33
N MET A 40 15.37 0.89 -25.10
CA MET A 40 16.41 0.93 -26.14
C MET A 40 16.05 0.08 -27.36
N ILE A 41 15.41 -1.08 -27.18
CA ILE A 41 14.95 -1.92 -28.29
C ILE A 41 13.84 -1.21 -29.08
N ALA A 42 12.91 -0.54 -28.40
CA ALA A 42 11.81 0.16 -29.06
C ALA A 42 12.26 1.45 -29.75
N TYR A 43 13.27 2.12 -29.19
CA TYR A 43 13.84 3.39 -29.68
C TYR A 43 15.37 3.27 -29.82
N PRO A 44 15.88 2.61 -30.88
CA PRO A 44 17.31 2.36 -31.04
C PRO A 44 18.17 3.63 -31.17
N MET A 45 17.58 4.71 -31.68
CA MET A 45 18.24 6.02 -31.80
C MET A 45 18.12 6.86 -30.52
N GLY A 46 17.55 6.29 -29.46
CA GLY A 46 17.23 7.00 -28.23
C GLY A 46 15.90 7.77 -28.29
N LEU A 47 15.44 8.18 -27.12
CA LEU A 47 14.33 9.13 -26.98
C LEU A 47 14.89 10.57 -27.01
N PRO A 48 14.10 11.58 -27.38
CA PRO A 48 14.52 12.98 -27.27
C PRO A 48 14.94 13.37 -25.84
N ASP A 49 15.85 14.33 -25.68
CA ASP A 49 16.36 14.76 -24.36
C ASP A 49 15.26 15.33 -23.44
N TYR A 50 14.21 15.90 -24.03
CA TYR A 50 13.06 16.45 -23.30
C TYR A 50 12.01 15.38 -22.92
N ASP A 51 12.19 14.12 -23.35
CA ASP A 51 11.25 13.04 -23.05
C ASP A 51 11.38 12.64 -21.57
N THR A 52 10.26 12.61 -20.85
CA THR A 52 10.22 12.32 -19.42
C THR A 52 10.72 10.92 -19.09
N VAL A 53 10.45 9.92 -19.94
CA VAL A 53 10.92 8.54 -19.72
C VAL A 53 12.45 8.50 -19.76
N ARG A 54 13.07 9.26 -20.65
CA ARG A 54 14.53 9.36 -20.73
C ARG A 54 15.10 10.08 -19.52
N GLN A 55 14.50 11.20 -19.12
CA GLN A 55 14.94 11.96 -17.94
C GLN A 55 14.90 11.11 -16.67
N ILE A 56 13.84 10.32 -16.47
CA ILE A 56 13.70 9.41 -15.33
C ILE A 56 14.76 8.30 -15.38
N LEU A 57 14.91 7.61 -16.53
CA LEU A 57 15.86 6.51 -16.66
C LEU A 57 17.32 6.95 -16.57
N GLU A 58 17.64 8.19 -16.92
CA GLU A 58 19.00 8.77 -16.82
C GLU A 58 19.22 9.56 -15.52
N GLU A 59 18.27 9.57 -14.58
CA GLU A 59 18.34 10.31 -13.32
C GLU A 59 18.59 11.82 -13.53
N ARG A 60 18.04 12.38 -14.61
CA ARG A 60 18.13 13.81 -14.99
C ARG A 60 16.85 14.59 -14.70
N GLU A 61 15.93 13.99 -13.97
CA GLU A 61 14.65 14.58 -13.61
C GLU A 61 14.82 15.77 -12.65
N GLU A 62 14.21 16.90 -12.99
CA GLU A 62 14.11 18.04 -12.09
C GLU A 62 12.94 17.82 -11.12
N LEU A 63 13.29 17.46 -9.89
CA LEU A 63 12.32 17.15 -8.83
C LEU A 63 11.92 18.37 -8.00
N GLU A 64 12.66 19.48 -8.09
CA GLU A 64 12.39 20.71 -7.35
C GLU A 64 11.07 21.36 -7.81
N GLY A 65 10.21 21.72 -6.85
CA GLY A 65 8.92 22.35 -7.11
C GLY A 65 7.81 21.42 -7.65
N ASN A 66 8.15 20.19 -8.01
CA ASN A 66 7.20 19.21 -8.54
C ASN A 66 6.59 18.31 -7.44
N ALA A 67 5.34 17.91 -7.63
CA ALA A 67 4.66 16.98 -6.72
C ALA A 67 5.39 15.63 -6.56
N ALA A 68 6.13 15.20 -7.60
CA ALA A 68 6.98 14.01 -7.56
C ALA A 68 8.15 14.16 -6.57
N GLY A 69 8.75 15.35 -6.46
CA GLY A 69 9.82 15.62 -5.50
C GLY A 69 9.37 15.53 -4.04
N LEU A 70 8.07 15.69 -3.76
CA LEU A 70 7.54 15.47 -2.40
C LEU A 70 7.55 13.98 -2.01
N GLN A 71 7.52 13.07 -2.98
CA GLN A 71 7.54 11.62 -2.76
C GLN A 71 8.96 11.08 -2.59
N VAL A 72 9.96 11.83 -3.07
CA VAL A 72 11.37 11.49 -2.88
C VAL A 72 11.75 11.79 -1.43
N LEU A 73 12.17 10.73 -0.75
CA LEU A 73 12.50 10.74 0.66
C LEU A 73 14.01 10.54 0.79
N ASP A 74 14.71 11.60 1.18
CA ASP A 74 16.14 11.51 1.48
C ASP A 74 16.36 10.57 2.67
N VAL A 75 17.33 9.69 2.54
CA VAL A 75 17.77 8.76 3.57
C VAL A 75 17.98 9.51 4.89
N ASP A 76 18.63 10.67 4.93
CA ASP A 76 18.89 11.32 6.23
C ASP A 76 17.71 12.07 6.81
N GLN A 77 16.75 12.48 5.97
CA GLN A 77 15.54 13.19 6.41
C GLN A 77 14.33 12.28 6.59
N THR A 78 14.52 10.96 6.53
CA THR A 78 13.42 9.99 6.59
C THR A 78 13.45 9.13 7.85
N SER A 79 12.29 9.01 8.48
CA SER A 79 12.02 8.20 9.65
C SER A 79 11.08 7.04 9.28
N LEU A 80 11.33 5.86 9.85
CA LEU A 80 10.47 4.68 9.69
C LEU A 80 9.64 4.51 10.96
N TRP A 81 8.35 4.32 10.82
CA TRP A 81 7.41 4.23 11.93
C TRP A 81 6.71 2.88 11.95
N CYS A 82 6.60 2.31 13.16
CA CYS A 82 5.82 1.11 13.39
C CYS A 82 5.23 1.10 14.80
N PHE A 83 4.02 0.56 14.98
CA PHE A 83 3.33 0.50 16.29
C PHE A 83 3.27 1.84 17.05
N ASN A 84 3.07 2.95 16.32
CA ASN A 84 3.13 4.33 16.84
C ASN A 84 4.48 4.72 17.49
N LYS A 85 5.56 4.02 17.16
CA LYS A 85 6.92 4.32 17.59
C LYS A 85 7.81 4.54 16.37
N GLU A 86 8.72 5.50 16.51
CA GLU A 86 9.79 5.70 15.53
C GLU A 86 10.84 4.59 15.69
N LEU A 87 11.16 3.92 14.58
CA LEU A 87 12.21 2.91 14.49
C LEU A 87 13.56 3.61 14.33
N GLN A 88 14.42 3.45 15.32
CA GLN A 88 15.76 4.00 15.30
C GLN A 88 16.67 3.07 14.49
N ARG A 89 17.44 3.63 13.55
CA ARG A 89 18.34 2.86 12.66
C ARG A 89 19.39 2.02 13.39
N VAL A 90 19.80 2.46 14.57
CA VAL A 90 20.84 1.82 15.38
C VAL A 90 20.30 0.59 16.11
N LYS A 91 18.98 0.51 16.32
CA LYS A 91 18.36 -0.57 17.10
C LYS A 91 17.93 -1.73 16.23
N LEU A 92 18.02 -2.93 16.78
CA LEU A 92 17.56 -4.13 16.11
C LEU A 92 16.03 -4.17 16.09
N LEU A 93 15.47 -4.70 15.00
CA LEU A 93 14.01 -4.85 14.87
C LEU A 93 13.43 -5.77 15.96
N SER A 94 14.22 -6.72 16.47
CA SER A 94 13.84 -7.62 17.57
C SER A 94 13.57 -6.90 18.89
N GLU A 95 14.10 -5.68 19.10
CA GLU A 95 13.76 -4.85 20.26
C GLU A 95 12.32 -4.31 20.19
N TYR A 96 11.77 -4.20 18.97
CA TYR A 96 10.43 -3.67 18.74
C TYR A 96 9.39 -4.78 18.59
N VAL A 97 9.73 -5.85 17.86
CA VAL A 97 8.81 -6.94 17.50
C VAL A 97 8.95 -8.14 18.44
N GLY A 98 10.05 -8.22 19.20
CA GLY A 98 10.39 -9.37 20.04
C GLY A 98 11.12 -10.48 19.25
N LYS A 99 11.11 -11.70 19.82
CA LYS A 99 11.79 -12.89 19.26
C LYS A 99 10.85 -13.82 18.47
N ASN A 100 9.67 -13.34 18.09
CA ASN A 100 8.69 -14.17 17.39
C ASN A 100 9.02 -14.22 15.89
N ASP A 101 9.18 -15.42 15.35
CA ASP A 101 9.51 -15.66 13.94
C ASP A 101 8.29 -15.59 13.00
N LYS A 102 7.06 -15.52 13.54
CA LYS A 102 5.83 -15.45 12.76
C LYS A 102 5.13 -14.11 12.92
N THR A 103 5.84 -13.01 12.68
CA THR A 103 5.26 -11.66 12.77
C THR A 103 5.27 -10.94 11.44
N LYS A 104 4.09 -10.45 11.02
CA LYS A 104 3.94 -9.50 9.91
C LYS A 104 3.89 -8.10 10.50
N VAL A 105 4.69 -7.21 9.95
CA VAL A 105 4.81 -5.82 10.42
C VAL A 105 4.45 -4.89 9.27
N VAL A 106 3.60 -3.90 9.56
CA VAL A 106 3.31 -2.80 8.64
C VAL A 106 4.07 -1.59 9.18
N ALA A 107 4.93 -1.02 8.34
CA ALA A 107 5.73 0.14 8.67
C ALA A 107 5.46 1.25 7.65
N LYS A 108 5.55 2.50 8.11
CA LYS A 108 5.32 3.70 7.28
C LYS A 108 6.56 4.56 7.25
N LEU A 109 6.87 5.13 6.09
CA LEU A 109 7.95 6.09 5.92
C LEU A 109 7.38 7.52 6.01
N GLN A 110 8.08 8.40 6.73
CA GLN A 110 7.68 9.79 6.90
C GLN A 110 8.89 10.71 7.06
N LYS A 111 8.77 11.95 6.59
CA LYS A 111 9.79 12.99 6.81
C LYS A 111 10.01 13.22 8.31
N LYS A 112 11.27 13.32 8.72
CA LYS A 112 11.64 13.62 10.10
C LYS A 112 10.97 14.92 10.55
N GLY A 113 10.45 14.92 11.77
CA GLY A 113 9.76 16.08 12.34
C GLY A 113 8.27 16.21 11.98
N ALA A 114 7.74 15.44 11.04
CA ALA A 114 6.30 15.47 10.70
C ALA A 114 5.40 14.70 11.70
N GLY A 115 5.98 14.18 12.80
CA GLY A 115 5.26 13.47 13.85
C GLY A 115 4.87 12.04 13.49
N ALA A 116 4.06 11.41 14.33
CA ALA A 116 3.59 10.05 14.10
C ALA A 116 2.62 10.00 12.90
N PRO A 117 2.73 8.98 12.02
CA PRO A 117 1.84 8.87 10.87
C PRO A 117 0.41 8.61 11.31
N GLN A 118 -0.53 9.13 10.52
CA GLN A 118 -1.96 8.90 10.76
C GLN A 118 -2.26 7.39 10.72
N ARG A 119 -3.03 6.93 11.70
CA ARG A 119 -3.52 5.55 11.73
C ARG A 119 -4.39 5.30 10.51
N GLU A 120 -4.12 4.20 9.82
CA GLU A 120 -5.07 3.68 8.84
C GLU A 120 -6.35 3.26 9.58
N PRO A 121 -7.53 3.43 8.94
CA PRO A 121 -8.77 2.86 9.44
C PRO A 121 -8.57 1.36 9.69
N ILE A 122 -8.97 0.88 10.87
CA ILE A 122 -8.85 -0.53 11.25
C ILE A 122 -9.78 -1.42 10.39
N VAL A 123 -10.78 -0.79 9.76
CA VAL A 123 -11.82 -1.42 8.97
C VAL A 123 -11.64 -0.94 7.53
N SER A 124 -11.51 -1.87 6.60
CA SER A 124 -11.54 -1.53 5.17
C SER A 124 -12.88 -0.89 4.80
N GLU A 125 -12.93 -0.05 3.76
CA GLU A 125 -14.19 0.59 3.36
C GLU A 125 -15.31 -0.41 3.06
N ASP A 126 -14.95 -1.58 2.53
CA ASP A 126 -15.88 -2.65 2.19
C ASP A 126 -16.43 -3.35 3.46
N GLU A 127 -15.58 -3.60 4.46
CA GLU A 127 -16.03 -4.12 5.76
C GLU A 127 -16.90 -3.10 6.51
N GLN A 128 -16.60 -1.80 6.37
CA GLN A 128 -17.39 -0.75 6.97
C GLN A 128 -18.79 -0.67 6.35
N LYS A 129 -18.89 -0.79 5.02
CA LYS A 129 -20.17 -0.88 4.31
C LYS A 129 -20.95 -2.13 4.71
N ALA A 130 -20.29 -3.29 4.80
CA ALA A 130 -20.92 -4.53 5.23
C ALA A 130 -21.45 -4.44 6.66
N MET A 131 -20.69 -3.82 7.56
CA MET A 131 -21.10 -3.58 8.95
C MET A 131 -22.32 -2.65 9.03
N ILE A 132 -22.32 -1.53 8.30
CA ILE A 132 -23.46 -0.60 8.25
C ILE A 132 -24.70 -1.31 7.70
N ALA A 133 -24.55 -2.08 6.61
CA ALA A 133 -25.65 -2.84 6.01
C ALA A 133 -26.23 -3.88 6.98
N PHE A 134 -25.37 -4.57 7.74
CA PHE A 134 -25.80 -5.53 8.77
C PHE A 134 -26.61 -4.85 9.88
N TYR A 135 -26.13 -3.72 10.40
CA TYR A 135 -26.84 -2.97 11.44
C TYR A 135 -28.18 -2.41 10.96
N HIS A 136 -28.23 -1.90 9.73
CA HIS A 136 -29.47 -1.40 9.13
C HIS A 136 -30.50 -2.51 8.93
N LYS A 137 -30.07 -3.69 8.45
CA LYS A 137 -30.94 -4.86 8.33
C LYS A 137 -31.47 -5.32 9.68
N LYS A 138 -30.61 -5.35 10.71
CA LYS A 138 -31.02 -5.70 12.07
C LYS A 138 -32.01 -4.72 12.67
N GLN A 139 -31.86 -3.42 12.41
CA GLN A 139 -32.82 -2.40 12.82
C GLN A 139 -34.16 -2.60 12.15
N GLN A 140 -34.18 -2.83 10.84
CA GLN A 140 -35.41 -3.11 10.10
C GLN A 140 -36.11 -4.39 10.58
N GLU A 141 -35.35 -5.46 10.85
CA GLU A 141 -35.90 -6.69 11.41
C GLU A 141 -36.47 -6.47 12.82
N ALA A 142 -35.79 -5.71 13.68
CA ALA A 142 -36.27 -5.37 15.02
C ALA A 142 -37.51 -4.46 14.99
N GLU A 143 -37.55 -3.48 14.09
CA GLU A 143 -38.70 -2.61 13.89
C GLU A 143 -39.89 -3.39 13.33
N LYS A 144 -39.65 -4.29 12.37
CA LYS A 144 -40.67 -5.20 11.84
C LYS A 144 -41.22 -6.11 12.94
N LEU A 145 -40.35 -6.70 13.76
CA LEU A 145 -40.74 -7.55 14.89
C LEU A 145 -41.51 -6.75 15.96
N ALA A 146 -41.20 -5.47 16.14
CA ALA A 146 -41.94 -4.58 17.05
C ALA A 146 -43.30 -4.14 16.50
N LEU A 147 -43.44 -4.09 15.17
CA LEU A 147 -44.72 -3.79 14.49
C LEU A 147 -45.60 -5.04 14.30
N GLU A 148 -45.04 -6.25 14.38
CA GLU A 148 -45.80 -7.49 14.39
C GLU A 148 -46.56 -7.60 15.73
N GLU A 149 -47.83 -7.16 15.75
CA GLU A 149 -48.76 -7.39 16.86
C GLU A 149 -48.86 -8.90 17.18
N GLU A 150 -48.97 -9.26 18.47
CA GLU A 150 -49.04 -10.64 19.00
C GLU A 150 -50.07 -11.57 18.31
N ASP A 151 -50.97 -11.01 17.50
CA ASP A 151 -52.00 -11.71 16.74
C ASP A 151 -51.57 -12.17 15.33
N ALA A 152 -50.30 -11.99 14.91
CA ALA A 152 -49.83 -12.46 13.60
C ALA A 152 -49.97 -14.00 13.40
N TYR A 153 -50.01 -14.78 14.49
CA TYR A 153 -50.26 -16.22 14.47
C TYR A 153 -51.73 -16.58 14.11
N LEU A 154 -52.68 -15.64 14.25
CA LEU A 154 -54.08 -15.84 13.83
C LEU A 154 -54.28 -15.82 12.31
N ASN A 155 -53.30 -15.34 11.55
CA ASN A 155 -53.37 -15.22 10.09
C ASN A 155 -52.60 -16.32 9.33
N SER A 156 -52.00 -17.29 10.01
CA SER A 156 -51.40 -18.44 9.34
C SER A 156 -52.50 -19.42 8.93
N SER A 157 -52.65 -19.67 7.62
CA SER A 157 -53.45 -20.81 7.15
C SER A 157 -52.76 -22.10 7.58
N TRP A 158 -53.47 -22.91 8.38
CA TRP A 158 -53.09 -24.29 8.71
C TRP A 158 -52.97 -25.16 7.46
#